data_AF-A0A662CHG8-F1
#
_entry.id   AF-A0A662CHG8-F1
#
_cell.length_a   1.000
_cell.length_b   1.000
_cell.length_c   1.000
_cell.angle_alpha   90.00
_cell.angle_beta   90.00
_cell.angle_gamma   90.00
#
_symmetry.space_group_name_H-M   'P 1'
#
loop_
_entity.id
_entity.type
_entity.pdbx_description
1 polymer ?
#
loop_
_entity_poly.entity_id
_entity_poly.type
_entity_poly.pdbx_seq_one_letter_code
_entity_poly.pdbx_strand_id
1 'polypeptide(L)'
;MKGQKWKWLFVCLISLSLTFVFSLSSWAIENSECLDCHGDPDMVKELPNGKTASLYVNPDKFAASVHGQNDIACTDCHSSITELNYEEEVPHPIKLEGVHCSDCHDEEAEAYSES
;
A
#
# COMPACT_ATOMS: atom_id res chain seq x y z
N MET A 1 -32.86 0.86 -47.53
CA MET A 1 -32.26 -0.20 -46.69
C MET A 1 -30.72 -0.12 -46.53
N LYS A 2 -30.06 1.03 -46.77
CA LYS A 2 -28.59 1.16 -46.65
C LYS A 2 -28.11 1.78 -45.31
N GLY A 3 -28.95 2.54 -44.61
CA GLY A 3 -28.59 3.22 -43.35
C GLY A 3 -28.66 2.35 -42.09
N GLN A 4 -29.25 1.16 -42.16
CA GLN A 4 -29.42 0.30 -41.00
C GLN A 4 -28.10 -0.41 -40.65
N LYS A 5 -27.33 -0.85 -41.65
CA LYS A 5 -26.04 -1.55 -41.47
C LYS A 5 -24.99 -0.72 -40.70
N TRP A 6 -25.04 0.60 -40.80
CA TRP A 6 -24.10 1.50 -40.12
C TRP A 6 -24.43 1.69 -38.63
N LYS A 7 -25.73 1.64 -38.27
CA LYS A 7 -26.20 1.68 -36.88
C LYS A 7 -25.75 0.45 -36.10
N TRP A 8 -25.80 -0.74 -36.70
CA TRP A 8 -25.32 -1.97 -36.05
C TRP A 8 -23.79 -2.02 -35.93
N LEU A 9 -23.05 -1.48 -36.91
CA LEU A 9 -21.59 -1.32 -36.85
C LEU A 9 -21.15 -0.36 -35.73
N PHE A 10 -21.83 0.79 -35.57
CA PHE A 10 -21.57 1.72 -34.47
C PHE A 10 -21.95 1.15 -33.09
N VAL A 11 -23.06 0.41 -33.00
CA VAL A 11 -23.47 -0.26 -31.75
C VAL A 11 -22.50 -1.38 -31.34
N CYS A 12 -21.99 -2.17 -32.29
CA CYS A 12 -20.94 -3.16 -32.00
C CYS A 12 -19.61 -2.51 -31.59
N LEU A 13 -19.21 -1.39 -32.21
CA LEU A 13 -17.99 -0.66 -31.84
C LEU A 13 -18.09 -0.01 -30.45
N ILE A 14 -19.24 0.55 -30.09
CA ILE A 14 -19.49 1.11 -28.74
C ILE A 14 -19.58 -0.01 -27.69
N SER A 15 -20.23 -1.13 -28.02
CA SER A 15 -20.35 -2.29 -27.12
C SER A 15 -19.02 -3.00 -26.88
N LEU A 16 -18.11 -3.01 -27.86
CA LEU A 16 -16.75 -3.56 -27.73
C LEU A 16 -15.81 -2.61 -26.97
N SER A 17 -16.05 -1.30 -27.06
CA SER A 17 -15.31 -0.28 -26.32
C SER A 17 -15.70 -0.20 -24.84
N LEU A 18 -16.96 -0.52 -24.47
CA LEU A 18 -17.42 -0.50 -23.08
C LEU A 18 -16.90 -1.68 -22.24
N THR A 19 -16.65 -2.84 -22.85
CA THR A 19 -16.09 -4.01 -22.14
C THR A 19 -14.60 -3.88 -21.81
N PHE A 20 -13.88 -2.99 -22.49
CA PHE A 20 -12.44 -2.80 -22.27
C PHE A 20 -12.11 -1.94 -21.04
N VAL A 21 -13.06 -1.11 -20.57
CA VAL A 21 -12.85 -0.18 -19.43
C VAL A 21 -13.18 -0.84 -18.09
N PHE A 22 -13.88 -1.98 -18.07
CA PHE A 22 -14.42 -2.57 -16.84
C PHE A 22 -13.40 -3.44 -16.04
N SER A 23 -12.16 -3.61 -16.51
CA SER A 23 -11.23 -4.64 -15.99
C SER A 23 -9.94 -4.12 -15.34
N LEU A 24 -9.86 -2.88 -14.85
CA LEU A 24 -8.62 -2.33 -14.29
C LEU A 24 -8.75 -1.75 -12.87
N SER A 25 -9.59 -2.32 -12.03
CA SER A 25 -9.53 -2.01 -10.59
C SER A 25 -8.60 -3.03 -9.93
N SER A 26 -7.29 -2.78 -10.02
CA SER A 26 -6.31 -3.42 -9.13
C SER A 26 -6.43 -2.74 -7.78
N TRP A 27 -6.75 -3.50 -6.73
CA TRP A 27 -6.80 -2.98 -5.36
C TRP A 27 -5.39 -3.09 -4.80
N ALA A 28 -4.65 -1.98 -4.86
CA ALA A 28 -3.39 -1.87 -4.14
C ALA A 28 -3.70 -1.55 -2.66
N ILE A 29 -2.78 -1.93 -1.77
CA ILE A 29 -2.87 -1.53 -0.36
C ILE A 29 -2.47 -0.06 -0.27
N GLU A 30 -3.37 0.78 0.20
CA GLU A 30 -3.15 2.21 0.32
C GLU A 30 -2.56 2.57 1.69
N ASN A 31 -1.73 3.61 1.77
CA ASN A 31 -1.16 4.07 3.04
C ASN A 31 -2.22 4.42 4.09
N SER A 32 -3.41 4.88 3.66
CA SER A 32 -4.52 5.17 4.55
C SER A 32 -5.00 3.93 5.31
N GLU A 33 -4.98 2.75 4.69
CA GLU A 33 -5.40 1.50 5.34
C GLU A 33 -4.46 1.14 6.50
N CYS A 34 -3.17 1.40 6.34
CA CYS A 34 -2.20 1.23 7.43
C CYS A 34 -2.44 2.26 8.54
N LEU A 35 -2.66 3.52 8.15
CA LEU A 35 -2.80 4.65 9.06
C LEU A 35 -4.14 4.67 9.83
N ASP A 36 -5.16 3.91 9.40
CA ASP A 36 -6.40 3.77 10.15
C ASP A 36 -6.17 3.23 11.57
N CYS A 37 -5.17 2.38 11.75
CA CYS A 37 -4.72 1.91 13.08
C CYS A 37 -3.36 2.51 13.49
N HIS A 38 -2.38 2.55 12.58
CA HIS A 38 -1.04 3.06 12.90
C HIS A 38 -0.97 4.58 13.02
N GLY A 39 -2.01 5.31 12.61
CA GLY A 39 -2.14 6.76 12.79
C GLY A 39 -2.70 7.15 14.16
N ASP A 40 -3.04 6.20 15.04
CA ASP A 40 -3.48 6.47 16.41
C ASP A 40 -2.27 6.67 17.34
N PRO A 41 -2.12 7.85 18.00
CA PRO A 41 -1.06 8.11 18.97
C PRO A 41 -0.99 7.11 20.13
N ASP A 42 -2.11 6.47 20.47
CA ASP A 42 -2.20 5.51 21.56
C ASP A 42 -1.92 4.06 21.12
N MET A 43 -1.63 3.83 19.82
CA MET A 43 -1.32 2.52 19.28
C MET A 43 0.01 1.99 19.84
N VAL A 44 -0.07 0.89 20.60
CA VAL A 44 1.07 0.24 21.23
C VAL A 44 1.00 -1.28 21.08
N LYS A 45 2.15 -1.94 21.11
CA LYS A 45 2.26 -3.39 21.34
C LYS A 45 2.92 -3.68 22.67
N GLU A 46 2.44 -4.72 23.35
CA GLU A 46 3.14 -5.28 24.50
C GLU A 46 4.32 -6.14 24.04
N LEU A 47 5.45 -6.00 24.72
CA LEU A 47 6.66 -6.78 24.52
C LEU A 47 6.71 -7.92 25.53
N PRO A 48 7.43 -9.02 25.24
CA PRO A 48 7.53 -10.18 26.15
C PRO A 48 8.06 -9.87 27.57
N ASN A 49 8.73 -8.73 27.74
CA ASN A 49 9.23 -8.25 29.03
C ASN A 49 8.23 -7.39 29.81
N GLY A 50 6.98 -7.29 29.36
CA GLY A 50 5.91 -6.49 29.97
C GLY A 50 6.00 -4.98 29.72
N LYS A 51 6.92 -4.53 28.86
CA LYS A 51 6.97 -3.13 28.40
C LYS A 51 6.08 -2.94 27.18
N THR A 52 5.68 -1.71 26.90
CA THR A 52 5.00 -1.34 25.66
C THR A 52 5.95 -0.66 24.68
N ALA A 53 5.72 -0.85 23.39
CA ALA A 53 6.36 -0.13 22.30
C ALA A 53 5.28 0.56 21.46
N SER A 54 5.46 1.85 21.17
CA SER A 54 4.56 2.58 20.28
C SER A 54 4.69 2.06 18.85
N LEU A 55 3.55 1.95 18.18
CA LEU A 55 3.43 1.64 16.75
C LEU A 55 2.91 2.83 15.95
N TYR A 56 2.78 3.99 16.59
CA TYR A 56 2.25 5.21 16.01
C TYR A 56 3.17 5.78 14.93
N VAL A 57 2.57 6.11 13.80
CA VAL A 57 3.14 6.88 12.70
C VAL A 57 2.31 8.14 12.56
N ASN A 58 2.95 9.31 12.71
CA ASN A 58 2.27 10.58 12.49
C ASN A 58 2.02 10.79 10.98
N PRO A 59 0.74 10.85 10.53
CA PRO A 59 0.41 10.95 9.10
C PRO A 59 1.01 12.18 8.43
N ASP A 60 0.94 13.35 9.09
CA ASP A 60 1.43 14.62 8.53
C ASP A 60 2.95 14.62 8.38
N LYS A 61 3.68 14.06 9.36
CA LYS A 61 5.15 13.93 9.29
C LYS A 61 5.57 12.94 8.22
N PHE A 62 4.86 11.82 8.07
CA PHE A 62 5.13 10.86 7.00
C PHE A 62 4.88 11.49 5.63
N ALA A 63 3.73 12.13 5.43
CA ALA A 63 3.38 12.82 4.19
C ALA A 63 4.38 13.93 3.82
N ALA A 64 4.90 14.66 4.81
CA ALA A 64 5.93 15.68 4.60
C ALA A 64 7.36 15.13 4.43
N SER A 65 7.58 13.84 4.66
CA SER A 65 8.91 13.21 4.51
C SER A 65 9.31 13.07 3.04
N VAL A 66 10.57 12.73 2.78
CA VAL A 66 11.03 12.41 1.42
C VAL A 66 10.34 11.17 0.85
N HIS A 67 9.99 10.19 1.70
CA HIS A 67 9.27 9.00 1.25
C HIS A 67 7.81 9.34 0.89
N GLY A 68 7.13 10.11 1.75
CA GLY A 68 5.75 10.55 1.49
C GLY A 68 5.61 11.45 0.27
N GLN A 69 6.56 12.37 0.04
CA GLN A 69 6.55 13.26 -1.13
C GLN A 69 6.88 12.56 -2.46
N ASN A 70 7.48 11.36 -2.42
CA ASN A 70 7.77 10.56 -3.61
C ASN A 70 6.80 9.36 -3.74
N ASP A 71 5.65 9.43 -3.07
CA ASP A 71 4.59 8.42 -3.13
C ASP A 71 5.06 7.00 -2.79
N ILE A 72 6.06 6.87 -1.91
CA ILE A 72 6.50 5.57 -1.40
C ILE A 72 5.43 5.04 -0.42
N ALA A 73 4.91 3.85 -0.72
CA ALA A 73 3.91 3.17 0.08
C ALA A 73 4.53 2.52 1.32
N CYS A 74 3.72 2.30 2.36
CA CYS A 74 4.12 1.56 3.56
C CYS A 74 4.64 0.16 3.19
N THR A 75 3.98 -0.49 2.22
CA THR A 75 4.33 -1.82 1.72
C THR A 75 5.59 -1.84 0.86
N ASP A 76 6.09 -0.70 0.37
CA ASP A 76 7.36 -0.67 -0.37
C ASP A 76 8.54 -0.99 0.55
N CYS A 77 8.46 -0.59 1.83
CA CYS A 77 9.42 -0.98 2.86
C CYS A 77 8.98 -2.22 3.64
N HIS A 78 7.69 -2.34 3.95
CA HIS A 78 7.10 -3.52 4.59
C HIS A 78 6.64 -4.55 3.55
N SER A 79 7.54 -4.91 2.64
CA SER A 79 7.27 -5.73 1.43
C SER A 79 6.75 -7.14 1.70
N SER A 80 6.92 -7.64 2.93
CA SER A 80 6.30 -8.89 3.39
C SER A 80 4.77 -8.82 3.52
N ILE A 81 4.18 -7.61 3.56
CA ILE A 81 2.72 -7.42 3.55
C ILE A 81 2.25 -7.33 2.10
N THR A 82 1.70 -8.42 1.59
CA THR A 82 1.13 -8.49 0.23
C THR A 82 -0.40 -8.44 0.21
N GLU A 83 -1.04 -8.64 1.36
CA GLU A 83 -2.50 -8.61 1.51
C GLU A 83 -2.88 -8.24 2.95
N LEU A 84 -4.11 -7.73 3.13
CA LEU A 84 -4.72 -7.44 4.42
C LEU A 84 -5.98 -8.28 4.60
N ASN A 85 -6.06 -9.03 5.70
CA ASN A 85 -7.21 -9.85 6.04
C ASN A 85 -7.99 -9.28 7.24
N TYR A 86 -8.99 -8.47 6.95
CA TYR A 86 -9.84 -7.81 7.97
C TYR A 86 -10.84 -8.75 8.67
N GLU A 87 -10.84 -10.05 8.37
CA GLU A 87 -11.62 -11.04 9.14
C GLU A 87 -10.94 -11.38 10.49
N GLU A 88 -9.62 -11.13 10.59
CA GLU A 88 -8.82 -11.33 11.79
C GLU A 88 -8.75 -10.03 12.63
N GLU A 89 -8.39 -10.17 13.91
CA GLU A 89 -8.24 -9.01 14.82
C GLU A 89 -7.13 -8.05 14.36
N VAL A 90 -6.05 -8.59 13.80
CA VAL A 90 -4.96 -7.83 13.17
C VAL A 90 -4.87 -8.28 11.71
N PRO A 91 -4.96 -7.34 10.74
CA PRO A 91 -5.14 -7.70 9.33
C PRO A 91 -3.87 -8.22 8.64
N HIS A 92 -2.73 -8.22 9.32
CA HIS A 92 -1.45 -8.72 8.82
C HIS A 92 -0.66 -9.41 9.94
N PRO A 93 0.40 -10.18 9.63
CA PRO A 93 1.24 -10.77 10.66
C PRO A 93 1.81 -9.72 11.63
N ILE A 94 1.71 -9.98 12.93
CA ILE A 94 2.23 -9.09 13.98
C ILE A 94 3.77 -9.03 13.94
N LYS A 95 4.41 -10.15 13.61
CA LYS A 95 5.85 -10.24 13.44
C LYS A 95 6.18 -10.13 11.96
N LEU A 96 6.58 -8.92 11.55
CA LEU A 96 7.10 -8.64 10.22
C LEU A 96 8.61 -8.84 10.18
N GLU A 97 9.12 -9.04 8.97
CA GLU A 97 10.54 -8.90 8.69
C GLU A 97 10.98 -7.43 8.86
N GLY A 98 12.27 -7.22 9.12
CA GLY A 98 12.83 -5.87 9.10
C GLY A 98 12.70 -5.24 7.71
N VAL A 99 12.59 -3.92 7.66
CA VAL A 99 12.62 -3.19 6.39
C VAL A 99 14.03 -3.22 5.80
N HIS A 100 14.13 -3.31 4.47
CA HIS A 100 15.39 -3.40 3.74
C HIS A 100 15.75 -2.04 3.15
N CYS A 101 16.31 -1.14 3.95
CA CYS A 101 16.67 0.22 3.50
C CYS A 101 17.64 0.19 2.31
N SER A 102 18.51 -0.82 2.26
CA SER A 102 19.49 -1.02 1.18
C SER A 102 18.85 -1.16 -0.20
N ASP A 103 17.59 -1.60 -0.29
CA ASP A 103 16.91 -1.74 -1.58
C ASP A 103 16.86 -0.43 -2.38
N CYS A 104 17.02 0.72 -1.70
CA CYS A 104 17.21 2.03 -2.32
C CYS A 104 18.42 2.82 -1.80
N HIS A 105 18.92 2.52 -0.59
CA HIS A 105 19.98 3.24 0.12
C HIS A 105 21.21 2.35 0.38
N ASP A 106 21.79 1.80 -0.68
CA ASP A 106 22.93 0.88 -0.59
C ASP A 106 24.11 1.49 0.19
N GLU A 107 24.53 2.71 -0.16
CA GLU A 107 25.69 3.38 0.44
C GLU A 107 25.49 3.67 1.94
N GLU A 108 24.31 4.18 2.33
CA GLU A 108 24.01 4.44 3.74
C GLU A 108 23.85 3.16 4.56
N ALA A 109 23.27 2.10 3.97
CA ALA A 109 23.13 0.82 4.62
C ALA A 109 24.49 0.16 4.89
N GLU A 110 25.42 0.22 3.92
CA GLU A 110 26.79 -0.24 4.09
C GLU A 110 27.50 0.52 5.21
N ALA A 111 27.46 1.86 5.17
CA ALA A 111 28.09 2.69 6.20
C ALA A 111 27.56 2.44 7.62
N TYR A 112 26.26 2.16 7.76
CA TYR A 112 25.66 1.80 9.06
C TYR A 112 26.09 0.41 9.55
N SER A 113 26.26 -0.55 8.63
CA SER A 113 26.66 -1.93 8.97
C SER A 113 28.09 -2.03 9.52
N GLU A 114 28.94 -1.05 9.23
CA GLU A 114 30.33 -0.98 9.68
C GLU A 114 30.52 -0.23 11.02
N SER A 115 29.44 0.34 11.60
CA SER A 115 29.44 1.07 12.87
C SER A 115 29.17 0.21 14.10
#